data_AF-A0A3M0JSG8-F1
#
_entry.id   AF-A0A3M0JSG8-F1
#
_cell.length_a   1.000
_cell.length_b   1.000
_cell.length_c   1.000
_cell.angle_alpha   90.00
_cell.angle_beta   90.00
_cell.angle_gamma   90.00
#
_symmetry.space_group_name_H-M   'P 1'
#
loop_
_entity.id
_entity.type
_entity.pdbx_description
1 polymer ?
#
loop_
_entity_poly.entity_id
_entity_poly.type
_entity_poly.pdbx_seq_one_letter_code
_entity_poly.pdbx_strand_id
1 'polypeptide(L)'
;MGGVAGGVGFVNAPLTASEVRNFKKELGNLVEDPVGVSQQVDQFLGPNTYTWEELNSILKILFSPEEVRMIRTAGIKIWEKENRTGPPGEYKLPMENPWWNPNREEDRRRMDDYRSLMVKGIKESVPRSNNTKLAFDNMQGKDETPAAWLNRLKRNFQLYSNIDPDSPEGQVLLKTQFVSKSWPDIRRKLEKLEDWQERGINELLREALKVYLRREEEKAKAKARIMVAVAKESVRATSNQGSMSGREVKSGRGKTLPPWKTTIRPGEDRKCFYCGEIGHIRRDCQKLSFDEAIKREQDELERRLKGENDED
;
A
#
# COMPACT_ATOMS: atom_id res chain seq x y z
N MET A 1 29.65 -36.78 -44.45
CA MET A 1 29.25 -35.37 -44.32
C MET A 1 28.48 -35.24 -43.01
N GLY A 2 29.19 -34.99 -41.90
CA GLY A 2 28.55 -34.79 -40.60
C GLY A 2 27.86 -33.43 -40.57
N GLY A 3 26.55 -33.43 -40.37
CA GLY A 3 25.77 -32.21 -40.23
C GLY A 3 26.26 -31.40 -39.03
N VAL A 4 26.61 -30.15 -39.28
CA VAL A 4 26.94 -29.16 -38.26
C VAL A 4 25.70 -29.00 -37.37
N ALA A 5 25.80 -29.41 -36.11
CA ALA A 5 24.80 -29.12 -35.11
C ALA A 5 24.71 -27.60 -34.97
N GLY A 6 23.58 -27.02 -35.42
CA GLY A 6 23.29 -25.61 -35.23
C GLY A 6 23.26 -25.30 -33.74
N GLY A 7 24.26 -24.57 -33.24
CA GLY A 7 24.28 -24.08 -31.87
C GLY A 7 23.11 -23.12 -31.67
N VAL A 8 22.14 -23.51 -30.84
CA VAL A 8 21.11 -22.61 -30.33
C VAL A 8 21.82 -21.65 -29.38
N GLY A 9 22.22 -20.49 -29.89
CA GLY A 9 22.82 -19.43 -29.08
C GLY A 9 21.81 -18.90 -28.07
N PHE A 10 22.23 -18.75 -26.82
CA PHE A 10 21.41 -18.10 -25.80
C PHE A 10 21.32 -16.61 -26.11
N VAL A 11 20.10 -16.12 -26.40
CA VAL A 11 19.84 -14.70 -26.67
C VAL A 11 19.10 -14.12 -25.48
N ASN A 12 19.80 -13.42 -24.61
CA ASN A 12 19.18 -12.54 -23.62
C ASN A 12 19.29 -11.09 -24.11
N ALA A 13 18.21 -10.33 -23.97
CA ALA A 13 18.25 -8.88 -24.12
C ALA A 13 18.74 -8.29 -22.77
N PRO A 14 19.96 -7.74 -22.71
CA PRO A 14 20.47 -7.19 -21.46
C PRO A 14 19.67 -5.96 -21.04
N LEU A 15 19.53 -5.78 -19.73
CA LEU A 15 18.99 -4.53 -19.17
C LEU A 15 19.90 -3.37 -19.57
N THR A 16 19.29 -2.32 -20.11
CA THR A 16 20.00 -1.10 -20.48
C THR A 16 20.38 -0.31 -19.24
N ALA A 17 21.50 0.43 -19.30
CA ALA A 17 21.91 1.29 -18.19
C ALA A 17 20.86 2.36 -17.84
N SER A 18 20.03 2.78 -18.80
CA SER A 18 18.88 3.67 -18.57
C SER A 18 17.79 3.01 -17.73
N GLU A 19 17.42 1.76 -18.02
CA GLU A 19 16.41 1.03 -17.24
C GLU A 19 16.88 0.84 -15.80
N VAL A 20 18.15 0.43 -15.61
CA VAL A 20 18.73 0.26 -14.27
C VAL A 20 18.77 1.59 -13.50
N ARG A 21 19.14 2.70 -14.14
CA ARG A 21 19.14 4.02 -13.50
C ARG A 21 17.74 4.52 -13.17
N ASN A 22 16.74 4.21 -13.99
CA ASN A 22 15.35 4.56 -13.70
C ASN A 22 14.85 3.73 -12.52
N PHE A 23 15.11 2.42 -12.50
CA PHE A 23 14.78 1.55 -11.38
C PHE A 23 15.47 2.00 -10.08
N LYS A 24 16.73 2.43 -10.11
CA LYS A 24 17.43 2.98 -8.92
C LYS A 24 16.70 4.17 -8.28
N LYS A 25 15.95 4.97 -9.06
CA LYS A 25 15.16 6.08 -8.50
C LYS A 25 13.95 5.60 -7.69
N GLU A 26 13.43 4.43 -8.01
CA GLU A 26 12.28 3.80 -7.34
C GLU A 26 12.71 2.82 -6.25
N LEU A 27 13.96 2.37 -6.29
CA LEU A 27 14.55 1.44 -5.33
C LEU A 27 14.56 2.04 -3.93
N GLY A 28 14.05 1.28 -2.96
CA GLY A 28 14.10 1.65 -1.55
C GLY A 28 15.52 1.80 -0.99
N ASN A 29 15.63 2.33 0.22
CA ASN A 29 16.90 2.40 0.94
C ASN A 29 17.27 1.02 1.51
N LEU A 30 18.46 0.51 1.20
CA LEU A 30 18.92 -0.81 1.62
C LEU A 30 18.97 -0.95 3.15
N VAL A 31 19.48 0.07 3.84
CA VAL A 31 19.61 0.07 5.31
C VAL A 31 18.23 0.11 5.95
N GLU A 32 17.30 0.89 5.41
CA GLU A 32 15.95 0.98 5.96
C GLU A 32 15.17 -0.32 5.73
N ASP A 33 15.06 -0.81 4.49
CA ASP A 33 14.25 -1.99 4.14
C ASP A 33 14.99 -2.99 3.22
N PRO A 34 15.95 -3.78 3.76
CA PRO A 34 16.72 -4.74 2.96
C PRO A 34 15.83 -5.84 2.37
N VAL A 35 14.70 -6.15 3.02
CA VAL A 35 13.76 -7.19 2.56
C VAL A 35 12.95 -6.70 1.38
N GLY A 36 12.39 -5.48 1.45
CA GLY A 36 11.67 -4.87 0.33
C GLY A 36 12.60 -4.61 -0.85
N VAL A 37 13.81 -4.09 -0.61
CA VAL A 37 14.83 -3.89 -1.64
C VAL A 37 15.21 -5.21 -2.32
N SER A 38 15.39 -6.30 -1.57
CA SER A 38 15.64 -7.63 -2.13
C SER A 38 14.51 -8.10 -3.06
N GLN A 39 13.24 -7.91 -2.66
CA GLN A 39 12.07 -8.26 -3.47
C GLN A 39 11.98 -7.42 -4.74
N GLN A 40 12.21 -6.11 -4.64
CA GLN A 40 12.23 -5.21 -5.79
C GLN A 40 13.32 -5.60 -6.79
N VAL A 41 14.53 -5.89 -6.32
CA VAL A 41 15.65 -6.32 -7.18
C VAL A 41 15.36 -7.67 -7.83
N ASP A 42 14.84 -8.63 -7.07
CA ASP A 42 14.48 -9.95 -7.59
C ASP A 42 13.43 -9.85 -8.71
N GLN A 43 12.39 -9.03 -8.51
CA GLN A 43 11.36 -8.76 -9.50
C GLN A 43 11.92 -8.03 -10.73
N PHE A 44 12.78 -7.04 -10.53
CA PHE A 44 13.39 -6.26 -11.61
C PHE A 44 14.30 -7.12 -12.49
N LEU A 45 15.10 -8.00 -11.88
CA LEU A 45 15.94 -8.94 -12.62
C LEU A 45 15.09 -10.00 -13.35
N GLY A 46 13.95 -10.39 -12.77
CA GLY A 46 13.07 -11.40 -13.35
C GLY A 46 13.75 -12.78 -13.45
N PRO A 47 13.21 -13.70 -14.27
CA PRO A 47 13.74 -15.05 -14.45
C PRO A 47 14.95 -15.13 -15.41
N ASN A 48 15.50 -13.99 -15.83
CA ASN A 48 16.58 -13.95 -16.80
C ASN A 48 17.92 -14.37 -16.17
N THR A 49 18.72 -15.12 -16.92
CA THR A 49 20.12 -15.40 -16.57
C THR A 49 21.00 -14.23 -16.99
N TYR A 50 21.65 -13.58 -16.03
CA TYR A 50 22.62 -12.51 -16.29
C TYR A 50 24.03 -13.07 -16.20
N THR A 51 24.90 -12.65 -17.12
CA THR A 51 26.33 -12.89 -16.98
C THR A 51 26.88 -12.21 -15.73
N TRP A 52 28.05 -12.63 -15.28
CA TRP A 52 28.72 -11.98 -14.15
C TRP A 52 28.95 -10.49 -14.40
N GLU A 53 29.35 -10.11 -15.61
CA GLU A 53 29.60 -8.70 -15.96
C GLU A 53 28.30 -7.87 -15.95
N GLU A 54 27.23 -8.39 -16.54
CA GLU A 54 25.93 -7.72 -16.55
C GLU A 54 25.39 -7.53 -15.14
N LEU A 55 25.37 -8.59 -14.31
CA LEU A 55 24.84 -8.49 -12.96
C LEU A 55 25.70 -7.56 -12.08
N ASN A 56 27.03 -7.63 -12.20
CA ASN A 56 27.92 -6.76 -11.46
C ASN A 56 27.78 -5.29 -11.91
N SER A 57 27.55 -5.04 -13.21
CA SER A 57 27.23 -3.70 -13.73
C SER A 57 25.93 -3.16 -13.16
N ILE A 58 24.87 -3.99 -13.13
CA ILE A 58 23.59 -3.64 -12.51
C ILE A 58 23.80 -3.28 -11.03
N LEU A 59 24.44 -4.17 -10.26
CA LEU A 59 24.64 -3.96 -8.82
C LEU A 59 25.46 -2.69 -8.52
N LYS A 60 26.46 -2.34 -9.33
CA LYS A 60 27.25 -1.10 -9.19
C LYS A 60 26.46 0.17 -9.47
N ILE A 61 25.40 0.10 -10.28
CA ILE A 61 24.47 1.21 -10.46
C ILE A 61 23.48 1.28 -9.29
N LEU A 62 23.06 0.12 -8.78
CA LEU A 62 22.04 0.03 -7.74
C LEU A 62 22.56 0.32 -6.32
N PHE A 63 23.81 0.05 -6.03
CA PHE A 63 24.34 0.05 -4.66
C PHE A 63 25.70 0.73 -4.56
N SER A 64 25.99 1.32 -3.39
CA SER A 64 27.32 1.83 -3.08
C SER A 64 28.35 0.69 -2.96
N PRO A 65 29.67 0.96 -3.10
CA PRO A 65 30.71 -0.05 -2.89
C PRO A 65 30.61 -0.74 -1.51
N GLU A 66 30.27 0.00 -0.47
CA GLU A 66 30.06 -0.51 0.90
C GLU A 66 28.84 -1.43 0.97
N GLU A 67 27.72 -1.03 0.35
CA GLU A 67 26.51 -1.84 0.25
C GLU A 67 26.78 -3.15 -0.50
N VAL A 68 27.47 -3.10 -1.64
CA VAL A 68 27.88 -4.30 -2.38
C VAL A 68 28.76 -5.23 -1.53
N ARG A 69 29.68 -4.67 -0.73
CA ARG A 69 30.52 -5.46 0.17
C ARG A 69 29.70 -6.13 1.28
N MET A 70 28.72 -5.42 1.85
CA MET A 70 27.79 -5.99 2.84
C MET A 70 26.96 -7.13 2.24
N ILE A 71 26.35 -6.89 1.07
CA ILE A 71 25.54 -7.86 0.30
C ILE A 71 26.34 -9.13 0.03
N ARG A 72 27.57 -8.98 -0.50
CA ARG A 72 28.46 -10.12 -0.79
C ARG A 72 28.79 -10.89 0.48
N THR A 73 29.16 -10.19 1.56
CA THR A 73 29.53 -10.83 2.84
C THR A 73 28.35 -11.64 3.40
N ALA A 74 27.13 -11.11 3.32
CA ALA A 74 25.93 -11.83 3.73
C ALA A 74 25.67 -13.05 2.82
N GLY A 75 25.77 -12.90 1.51
CA GLY A 75 25.60 -14.01 0.56
C GLY A 75 26.59 -15.16 0.80
N ILE A 76 27.85 -14.86 1.11
CA ILE A 76 28.87 -15.87 1.46
C ILE A 76 28.45 -16.65 2.70
N LYS A 77 28.06 -15.95 3.77
CA LYS A 77 27.60 -16.57 5.02
C LYS A 77 26.37 -17.46 4.81
N ILE A 78 25.43 -17.02 3.97
CA ILE A 78 24.24 -17.80 3.62
C ILE A 78 24.65 -19.10 2.92
N TRP A 79 25.50 -19.01 1.89
CA TRP A 79 26.00 -20.19 1.19
C TRP A 79 26.70 -21.17 2.13
N GLU A 80 27.62 -20.70 2.97
CA GLU A 80 28.38 -21.56 3.88
C GLU A 80 27.49 -22.24 4.93
N LYS A 81 26.43 -21.55 5.38
CA LYS A 81 25.42 -22.12 6.28
C LYS A 81 24.60 -23.21 5.60
N GLU A 82 24.18 -22.99 4.35
CA GLU A 82 23.38 -23.94 3.56
C GLU A 82 24.23 -25.12 3.02
N ASN A 83 25.54 -24.92 2.83
CA ASN A 83 26.44 -25.85 2.17
C ASN A 83 27.71 -26.12 2.99
N ARG A 84 27.55 -26.69 4.20
CA ARG A 84 28.65 -26.95 5.15
C ARG A 84 29.83 -27.75 4.61
N THR A 85 29.59 -28.64 3.64
CA THR A 85 30.62 -29.48 3.00
C THR A 85 30.93 -29.06 1.56
N GLY A 86 30.36 -27.94 1.11
CA GLY A 86 30.55 -27.41 -0.24
C GLY A 86 31.84 -26.59 -0.39
N PRO A 87 32.09 -26.05 -1.60
CA PRO A 87 33.17 -25.10 -1.81
C PRO A 87 32.96 -23.82 -0.97
N PRO A 88 34.03 -23.08 -0.64
CA PRO A 88 33.92 -21.79 0.06
C PRO A 88 33.00 -20.81 -0.67
N GLY A 89 32.29 -19.96 0.08
CA GLY A 89 31.32 -19.03 -0.52
C GLY A 89 31.96 -18.01 -1.48
N GLU A 90 33.26 -17.72 -1.32
CA GLU A 90 34.01 -16.86 -2.23
C GLU A 90 34.05 -17.38 -3.67
N TYR A 91 34.01 -18.70 -3.87
CA TYR A 91 33.91 -19.30 -5.21
C TYR A 91 32.54 -19.07 -5.85
N LYS A 92 31.50 -18.95 -5.03
CA LYS A 92 30.13 -18.69 -5.50
C LYS A 92 29.85 -17.21 -5.71
N LEU A 93 30.56 -16.34 -4.98
CA LEU A 93 30.45 -14.88 -5.08
C LEU A 93 31.82 -14.25 -5.42
N PRO A 94 32.37 -14.53 -6.61
CA PRO A 94 33.69 -14.04 -7.00
C PRO A 94 33.72 -12.52 -7.14
N MET A 95 34.85 -11.90 -6.80
CA MET A 95 35.09 -10.45 -6.94
C MET A 95 35.55 -10.05 -8.34
N GLU A 96 36.19 -10.97 -9.04
CA GLU A 96 36.67 -10.79 -10.41
C GLU A 96 35.86 -11.66 -11.36
N ASN A 97 35.94 -11.35 -12.67
CA ASN A 97 35.21 -12.11 -13.68
C ASN A 97 35.67 -13.58 -13.69
N PRO A 98 34.76 -14.54 -13.41
CA PRO A 98 35.09 -15.96 -13.39
C PRO A 98 35.10 -16.62 -14.78
N TRP A 99 34.86 -15.84 -15.85
CA TRP A 99 34.83 -16.27 -17.25
C TRP A 99 33.78 -17.35 -17.55
N TRP A 100 32.64 -17.31 -16.84
CA TRP A 100 31.52 -18.24 -17.08
C TRP A 100 30.90 -18.03 -18.46
N ASN A 101 30.73 -19.12 -19.22
CA ASN A 101 30.20 -19.08 -20.57
C ASN A 101 28.67 -19.31 -20.57
N PRO A 102 27.84 -18.36 -21.05
CA PRO A 102 26.39 -18.51 -21.09
C PRO A 102 25.89 -19.71 -21.91
N ASN A 103 26.69 -20.17 -22.88
CA ASN A 103 26.35 -21.31 -23.72
C ASN A 103 26.63 -22.66 -23.04
N ARG A 104 27.33 -22.68 -21.90
CA ARG A 104 27.59 -23.89 -21.11
C ARG A 104 26.57 -23.99 -19.99
N GLU A 105 25.86 -25.10 -19.93
CA GLU A 105 24.81 -25.31 -18.94
C GLU A 105 25.29 -25.29 -17.49
N GLU A 106 26.49 -25.81 -17.23
CA GLU A 106 27.10 -25.73 -15.89
C GLU A 106 27.39 -24.29 -15.47
N ASP A 107 27.85 -23.46 -16.41
CA ASP A 107 28.15 -22.05 -16.15
C ASP A 107 26.87 -21.23 -15.99
N ARG A 108 25.78 -21.57 -16.70
CA ARG A 108 24.46 -20.97 -16.45
C ARG A 108 23.98 -21.24 -15.02
N ARG A 109 24.13 -22.47 -14.52
CA ARG A 109 23.82 -22.77 -13.12
C ARG A 109 24.65 -21.92 -12.14
N ARG A 110 25.92 -21.65 -12.46
CA ARG A 110 26.77 -20.77 -11.64
C ARG A 110 26.30 -19.31 -11.68
N MET A 111 25.84 -18.83 -12.84
CA MET A 111 25.24 -17.50 -12.98
C MET A 111 23.92 -17.39 -12.18
N ASP A 112 23.07 -18.41 -12.24
CA ASP A 112 21.82 -18.45 -11.49
C ASP A 112 22.08 -18.52 -9.98
N ASP A 113 23.07 -19.31 -9.54
CA ASP A 113 23.55 -19.36 -8.15
C ASP A 113 24.05 -17.97 -7.71
N TYR A 114 24.85 -17.30 -8.54
CA TYR A 114 25.38 -15.96 -8.25
C TYR A 114 24.25 -14.92 -8.10
N ARG A 115 23.28 -14.92 -9.03
CA ARG A 115 22.07 -14.09 -8.94
C ARG A 115 21.30 -14.36 -7.65
N SER A 116 21.00 -15.63 -7.38
CA SER A 116 20.27 -16.09 -6.20
C SER A 116 20.95 -15.64 -4.90
N LEU A 117 22.26 -15.87 -4.78
CA LEU A 117 23.04 -15.48 -3.61
C LEU A 117 23.17 -13.96 -3.46
N MET A 118 23.23 -13.19 -4.54
CA MET A 118 23.20 -11.73 -4.46
C MET A 118 21.84 -11.23 -3.94
N VAL A 119 20.73 -11.75 -4.45
CA VAL A 119 19.38 -11.39 -3.97
C VAL A 119 19.19 -11.77 -2.50
N LYS A 120 19.62 -12.97 -2.09
CA LYS A 120 19.62 -13.38 -0.67
C LYS A 120 20.56 -12.50 0.16
N GLY A 121 21.72 -12.15 -0.38
CA GLY A 121 22.70 -11.26 0.25
C GLY A 121 22.11 -9.87 0.52
N ILE A 122 21.34 -9.29 -0.40
CA ILE A 122 20.61 -8.04 -0.19
C ILE A 122 19.69 -8.15 1.02
N LYS A 123 18.90 -9.22 1.08
CA LYS A 123 17.94 -9.47 2.15
C LYS A 123 18.57 -9.57 3.55
N GLU A 124 19.79 -10.10 3.66
CA GLU A 124 20.49 -10.32 4.93
C GLU A 124 21.71 -9.41 5.15
N SER A 125 21.92 -8.43 4.27
CA SER A 125 23.08 -7.52 4.30
C SER A 125 23.10 -6.62 5.52
N VAL A 126 21.93 -6.29 6.06
CA VAL A 126 21.75 -5.38 7.19
C VAL A 126 21.30 -6.22 8.40
N PRO A 127 21.99 -6.13 9.55
CA PRO A 127 21.56 -6.79 10.77
C PRO A 127 20.16 -6.33 11.15
N ARG A 128 19.26 -7.27 11.45
CA ARG A 128 17.86 -6.95 11.81
C ARG A 128 17.78 -5.96 12.97
N SER A 129 18.69 -6.03 13.95
CA SER A 129 18.78 -5.11 15.07
C SER A 129 18.86 -3.62 14.69
N ASN A 130 19.29 -3.30 13.46
CA ASN A 130 19.45 -1.93 13.00
C ASN A 130 18.15 -1.32 12.44
N ASN A 131 17.10 -2.13 12.23
CA ASN A 131 15.86 -1.70 11.57
C ASN A 131 14.71 -1.45 12.57
N THR A 132 15.05 -0.81 13.70
CA THR A 132 14.11 -0.56 14.81
C THR A 132 12.87 0.22 14.38
N LYS A 133 13.01 1.18 13.47
CA LYS A 133 11.89 1.96 12.92
C LYS A 133 10.87 1.06 12.22
N LEU A 134 11.31 0.15 11.34
CA LEU A 134 10.40 -0.81 10.69
C LEU A 134 9.87 -1.87 11.64
N ALA A 135 10.64 -2.24 12.67
CA ALA A 135 10.19 -3.17 13.68
C ALA A 135 9.10 -2.58 14.61
N PHE A 136 9.24 -1.32 15.03
CA PHE A 136 8.50 -0.78 16.18
C PHE A 136 7.72 0.52 15.93
N ASP A 137 8.04 1.33 14.91
CA ASP A 137 7.39 2.64 14.72
C ASP A 137 6.13 2.61 13.85
N ASN A 138 5.65 1.41 13.50
CA ASN A 138 4.43 1.25 12.75
C ASN A 138 3.19 1.52 13.61
N MET A 139 2.15 2.08 13.01
CA MET A 139 0.82 2.23 13.63
C MET A 139 -0.22 1.43 12.86
N GLN A 140 -1.29 1.01 13.55
CA GLN A 140 -2.47 0.43 12.93
C GLN A 140 -3.11 1.45 11.98
N GLY A 141 -3.41 1.03 10.75
CA GLY A 141 -4.15 1.85 9.79
C GLY A 141 -5.62 2.04 10.20
N LYS A 142 -6.22 3.18 9.82
CA LYS A 142 -7.61 3.52 10.21
C LYS A 142 -8.64 2.44 9.85
N ASP A 143 -8.51 1.83 8.67
CA ASP A 143 -9.40 0.80 8.16
C ASP A 143 -8.81 -0.62 8.31
N GLU A 144 -7.58 -0.72 8.83
CA GLU A 144 -6.91 -1.99 9.06
C GLU A 144 -7.55 -2.71 10.24
N THR A 145 -7.93 -3.98 10.05
CA THR A 145 -8.50 -4.78 11.14
C THR A 145 -7.44 -5.04 12.22
N PRO A 146 -7.82 -5.15 13.50
CA PRO A 146 -6.89 -5.52 14.57
C PRO A 146 -6.11 -6.82 14.31
N ALA A 147 -6.73 -7.79 13.61
CA ALA A 147 -6.07 -9.03 13.24
C ALA A 147 -4.98 -8.82 12.16
N ALA A 148 -5.27 -8.01 11.14
CA ALA A 148 -4.27 -7.64 10.13
C ALA A 148 -3.11 -6.87 10.76
N TRP A 149 -3.42 -5.94 11.65
CA TRP A 149 -2.43 -5.19 12.42
C TRP A 149 -1.51 -6.10 13.25
N LEU A 150 -2.09 -7.03 14.01
CA LEU A 150 -1.31 -7.97 14.82
C LEU A 150 -0.39 -8.84 13.95
N ASN A 151 -0.89 -9.34 12.82
CA ASN A 151 -0.10 -10.16 11.90
C ASN A 151 1.04 -9.34 11.28
N ARG A 152 0.80 -8.08 10.93
CA ARG A 152 1.83 -7.17 10.43
C ARG A 152 2.90 -6.88 11.48
N LEU A 153 2.51 -6.65 12.75
CA LEU A 153 3.46 -6.52 13.86
C LEU A 153 4.35 -7.75 14.03
N LYS A 154 3.76 -8.96 14.07
CA LYS A 154 4.51 -10.22 14.18
C LYS A 154 5.49 -10.38 13.02
N ARG A 155 5.04 -10.08 11.80
CA ARG A 155 5.89 -10.13 10.60
C ARG A 155 7.05 -9.13 10.69
N ASN A 156 6.81 -7.92 11.19
CA ASN A 156 7.85 -6.91 11.36
C ASN A 156 8.90 -7.34 12.38
N PHE A 157 8.51 -8.00 13.47
CA PHE A 157 9.47 -8.54 14.45
C PHE A 157 10.35 -9.61 13.79
N GLN A 158 9.76 -10.50 13.00
CA GLN A 158 10.49 -11.56 12.31
C GLN A 158 11.45 -11.03 11.23
N LEU A 159 11.06 -9.97 10.53
CA LEU A 159 11.85 -9.41 9.43
C LEU A 159 12.91 -8.42 9.90
N TYR A 160 12.60 -7.61 10.90
CA TYR A 160 13.36 -6.41 11.27
C TYR A 160 13.78 -6.38 12.74
N SER A 161 13.60 -7.48 13.48
CA SER A 161 14.13 -7.64 14.84
C SER A 161 14.79 -9.01 15.02
N ASN A 162 15.65 -9.13 16.02
CA ASN A 162 16.16 -10.42 16.50
C ASN A 162 15.28 -11.02 17.60
N ILE A 163 14.22 -10.31 18.01
CA ILE A 163 13.29 -10.75 19.04
C ILE A 163 12.30 -11.71 18.40
N ASP A 164 12.27 -12.95 18.89
CA ASP A 164 11.26 -13.94 18.51
C ASP A 164 9.91 -13.49 19.09
N PRO A 165 8.87 -13.22 18.26
CA PRO A 165 7.57 -12.78 18.75
C PRO A 165 6.89 -13.82 19.65
N ASP A 166 7.31 -15.10 19.62
CA ASP A 166 6.75 -16.15 20.45
C ASP A 166 7.56 -16.40 21.75
N SER A 167 8.69 -15.71 21.94
CA SER A 167 9.43 -15.73 23.23
C SER A 167 8.71 -14.91 24.31
N PRO A 168 9.02 -15.13 25.61
CA PRO A 168 8.45 -14.33 26.70
C PRO A 168 8.67 -12.82 26.52
N GLU A 169 9.89 -12.41 26.17
CA GLU A 169 10.26 -11.01 25.93
C GLU A 169 9.54 -10.47 24.69
N GLY A 170 9.46 -11.28 23.64
CA GLY A 170 8.74 -10.95 22.41
C GLY A 170 7.24 -10.74 22.64
N GLN A 171 6.61 -11.56 23.47
CA GLN A 171 5.20 -11.41 23.83
C GLN A 171 4.92 -10.14 24.63
N VAL A 172 5.80 -9.77 25.57
CA VAL A 172 5.68 -8.50 26.32
C VAL A 172 5.75 -7.32 25.35
N LEU A 173 6.73 -7.31 24.46
CA LEU A 173 6.90 -6.22 23.50
C LEU A 173 5.76 -6.19 22.47
N LEU A 174 5.34 -7.35 21.97
CA LEU A 174 4.25 -7.49 21.00
C LEU A 174 2.93 -6.95 21.58
N LYS A 175 2.60 -7.30 22.83
CA LYS A 175 1.41 -6.74 23.53
C LYS A 175 1.52 -5.24 23.69
N THR A 176 2.69 -4.75 24.12
CA THR A 176 2.93 -3.32 24.31
C THR A 176 2.76 -2.54 23.00
N GLN A 177 3.34 -3.02 21.90
CA GLN A 177 3.19 -2.40 20.58
C GLN A 177 1.75 -2.53 20.05
N PHE A 178 1.12 -3.69 20.20
CA PHE A 178 -0.26 -3.90 19.78
C PHE A 178 -1.20 -2.88 20.43
N VAL A 179 -1.09 -2.66 21.74
CA VAL A 179 -1.91 -1.67 22.45
C VAL A 179 -1.54 -0.24 22.07
N SER A 180 -0.28 0.16 22.29
CA SER A 180 0.14 1.57 22.17
C SER A 180 0.06 2.15 20.75
N LYS A 181 0.20 1.29 19.73
CA LYS A 181 0.20 1.67 18.32
C LYS A 181 -1.10 1.30 17.59
N SER A 182 -2.11 0.79 18.31
CA SER A 182 -3.48 0.64 17.78
C SER A 182 -4.11 1.99 17.46
N TRP A 183 -5.14 1.99 16.62
CA TRP A 183 -5.92 3.20 16.32
C TRP A 183 -6.51 3.80 17.61
N PRO A 184 -6.66 5.14 17.74
CA PRO A 184 -6.94 5.79 19.03
C PRO A 184 -8.17 5.29 19.81
N ASP A 185 -9.24 4.86 19.14
CA ASP A 185 -10.42 4.28 19.78
C ASP A 185 -10.13 2.91 20.43
N ILE A 186 -9.44 2.03 19.70
CA ILE A 186 -9.00 0.71 20.14
C ILE A 186 -7.96 0.88 21.26
N ARG A 187 -6.95 1.72 21.04
CA ARG A 187 -5.91 2.01 22.04
C ARG A 187 -6.54 2.42 23.37
N ARG A 188 -7.42 3.43 23.36
CA ARG A 188 -8.14 3.90 24.56
C ARG A 188 -8.95 2.80 25.24
N LYS A 189 -9.55 1.88 24.48
CA LYS A 189 -10.29 0.76 25.07
C LYS A 189 -9.35 -0.25 25.72
N LEU A 190 -8.25 -0.60 25.06
CA LEU A 190 -7.29 -1.58 25.55
C LEU A 190 -6.51 -1.08 26.77
N GLU A 191 -6.09 0.19 26.78
CA GLU A 191 -5.40 0.82 27.92
C GLU A 191 -6.28 0.88 29.18
N LYS A 192 -7.61 0.89 29.03
CA LYS A 192 -8.57 0.87 30.15
C LYS A 192 -8.85 -0.53 30.71
N LEU A 193 -8.35 -1.59 30.07
CA LEU A 193 -8.51 -2.94 30.61
C LEU A 193 -7.56 -3.11 31.79
N GLU A 194 -8.11 -3.49 32.94
CA GLU A 194 -7.32 -3.85 34.12
C GLU A 194 -6.38 -5.02 33.79
N ASP A 195 -5.14 -4.88 34.23
CA ASP A 195 -4.04 -5.83 34.03
C ASP A 195 -3.89 -6.31 32.58
N TRP A 196 -4.09 -5.43 31.60
CA TRP A 196 -3.96 -5.79 30.18
C TRP A 196 -2.57 -6.34 29.83
N GLN A 197 -1.54 -5.96 30.60
CA GLN A 197 -0.18 -6.47 30.48
C GLN A 197 -0.08 -7.95 30.88
N GLU A 198 -0.95 -8.46 31.74
CA GLU A 198 -1.01 -9.87 32.15
C GLU A 198 -1.87 -10.70 31.19
N ARG A 199 -2.82 -10.06 30.49
CA ARG A 199 -3.68 -10.72 29.51
C ARG A 199 -2.87 -11.28 28.33
N GLY A 200 -3.42 -12.34 27.73
CA GLY A 200 -2.87 -12.93 26.51
C GLY A 200 -3.16 -12.06 25.28
N ILE A 201 -2.27 -12.09 24.28
CA ILE A 201 -2.44 -11.30 23.05
C ILE A 201 -3.77 -11.58 22.32
N ASN A 202 -4.26 -12.82 22.38
CA ASN A 202 -5.53 -13.22 21.78
C ASN A 202 -6.73 -12.60 22.49
N GLU A 203 -6.62 -12.29 23.78
CA GLU A 203 -7.67 -11.61 24.53
C GLU A 203 -7.74 -10.14 24.17
N LEU A 204 -6.57 -9.47 24.11
CA LEU A 204 -6.46 -8.10 23.63
C LEU A 204 -7.00 -7.97 22.20
N LEU A 205 -6.69 -8.95 21.33
CA LEU A 205 -7.22 -9.00 19.97
C LEU A 205 -8.75 -9.08 19.93
N ARG A 206 -9.37 -9.91 20.79
CA ARG A 206 -10.84 -10.01 20.87
C ARG A 206 -11.47 -8.68 21.28
N GLU A 207 -10.91 -8.00 22.28
CA GLU A 207 -11.41 -6.69 22.71
C GLU A 207 -11.24 -5.63 21.63
N ALA A 208 -10.10 -5.61 20.94
CA ALA A 208 -9.85 -4.72 19.81
C ALA A 208 -10.85 -4.94 18.66
N LEU A 209 -11.13 -6.21 18.32
CA LEU A 209 -12.10 -6.57 17.27
C LEU A 209 -13.51 -6.10 17.60
N LYS A 210 -13.94 -6.18 18.87
CA LYS A 210 -15.25 -5.66 19.30
C LYS A 210 -15.37 -4.16 19.05
N VAL A 211 -14.32 -3.38 19.34
CA VAL A 211 -14.30 -1.92 19.10
C VAL A 211 -14.34 -1.63 17.60
N TYR A 212 -13.50 -2.31 16.82
CA TYR A 212 -13.46 -2.16 15.37
C TYR A 212 -14.82 -2.44 14.72
N LEU A 213 -15.45 -3.58 15.05
CA LEU A 213 -16.74 -3.96 14.48
C LEU A 213 -17.86 -3.00 14.88
N ARG A 214 -17.87 -2.52 16.13
CA ARG A 214 -18.82 -1.50 16.58
C ARG A 214 -18.66 -0.21 15.77
N ARG A 215 -17.43 0.22 15.50
CA ARG A 215 -17.16 1.39 14.65
C ARG A 215 -17.69 1.20 13.22
N GLU A 216 -17.45 0.03 12.63
CA GLU A 216 -17.93 -0.25 11.27
C GLU A 216 -19.47 -0.31 11.22
N GLU A 217 -20.11 -0.84 12.26
CA GLU A 217 -21.57 -0.81 12.40
C GLU A 217 -22.11 0.62 12.51
N GLU A 218 -21.48 1.49 13.31
CA GLU A 218 -21.89 2.89 13.41
C GLU A 218 -21.67 3.68 12.11
N LYS A 219 -20.57 3.42 11.39
CA LYS A 219 -20.37 3.97 10.03
C LYS A 219 -21.49 3.51 9.08
N ALA A 220 -21.86 2.23 9.11
CA ALA A 220 -22.93 1.69 8.27
C ALA A 220 -24.30 2.29 8.63
N LYS A 221 -24.61 2.43 9.93
CA LYS A 221 -25.84 3.09 10.41
C LYS A 221 -25.90 4.55 10.01
N ALA A 222 -24.80 5.30 10.15
CA ALA A 222 -24.72 6.69 9.72
C ALA A 222 -25.02 6.81 8.22
N LYS A 223 -24.37 5.98 7.40
CA LYS A 223 -24.63 5.93 5.95
C LYS A 223 -26.09 5.62 5.62
N ALA A 224 -26.70 4.65 6.32
CA ALA A 224 -28.11 4.29 6.14
C ALA A 224 -29.07 5.43 6.55
N ARG A 225 -28.80 6.13 7.66
CA ARG A 225 -29.59 7.29 8.11
C ARG A 225 -29.57 8.41 7.06
N ILE A 226 -28.40 8.68 6.49
CA ILE A 226 -28.23 9.69 5.43
C ILE A 226 -28.98 9.28 4.17
N MET A 227 -28.89 8.01 3.74
CA MET A 227 -29.69 7.48 2.61
C MET A 227 -31.20 7.62 2.82
N VAL A 228 -31.69 7.31 4.03
CA VAL A 228 -33.13 7.44 4.35
C VAL A 228 -33.57 8.91 4.36
N ALA A 229 -32.75 9.82 4.89
CA ALA A 229 -33.04 11.26 4.89
C ALA A 229 -33.20 11.78 3.45
N VAL A 230 -32.28 11.40 2.55
CA VAL A 230 -32.34 11.80 1.14
C VAL A 230 -33.51 11.17 0.38
N ALA A 231 -33.84 9.91 0.66
CA ALA A 231 -35.02 9.29 0.06
C ALA A 231 -36.32 10.03 0.47
N LYS A 232 -36.41 10.50 1.72
CA LYS A 232 -37.56 11.28 2.20
C LYS A 232 -37.65 12.68 1.56
N GLU A 233 -36.52 13.35 1.36
CA GLU A 233 -36.49 14.67 0.71
C GLU A 233 -36.83 14.60 -0.78
N SER A 234 -36.34 13.59 -1.49
CA SER A 234 -36.69 13.38 -2.91
C SER A 234 -38.18 13.09 -3.11
N VAL A 235 -38.80 12.28 -2.24
CA VAL A 235 -40.26 12.04 -2.27
C VAL A 235 -41.06 13.31 -1.96
N ARG A 236 -40.61 14.14 -1.00
CA ARG A 236 -41.25 15.44 -0.71
C ARG A 236 -41.13 16.42 -1.87
N ALA A 237 -39.98 16.45 -2.56
CA ALA A 237 -39.78 17.29 -3.73
C ALA A 237 -40.70 16.90 -4.91
N THR A 238 -40.97 15.60 -5.10
CA THR A 238 -41.93 15.13 -6.10
C THR A 238 -43.40 15.39 -5.73
N SER A 239 -43.75 15.36 -4.44
CA SER A 239 -45.13 15.61 -3.98
C SER A 239 -45.53 17.09 -4.12
N ASN A 240 -44.59 18.02 -3.93
CA ASN A 240 -44.82 19.46 -4.08
C ASN A 240 -44.91 19.96 -5.54
N GLN A 241 -44.71 19.10 -6.54
CA GLN A 241 -44.96 19.43 -7.95
C GLN A 241 -46.36 18.99 -8.43
N GLY A 242 -47.15 18.31 -7.58
CA GLY A 242 -48.49 17.85 -7.87
C GLY A 242 -49.60 18.79 -7.39
N SER A 243 -49.53 20.10 -7.66
CA SER A 243 -50.69 21.00 -7.51
C SER A 243 -50.54 22.29 -8.33
N MET A 244 -50.80 22.20 -9.63
CA MET A 244 -51.11 23.35 -10.49
C MET A 244 -52.49 23.10 -11.11
N SER A 245 -53.53 23.22 -10.28
CA SER A 245 -54.92 23.32 -10.74
C SER A 245 -55.30 24.80 -10.87
N GLY A 246 -55.39 25.25 -12.12
CA GLY A 246 -56.38 26.22 -12.59
C GLY A 246 -56.30 27.65 -12.08
N ARG A 247 -55.86 28.58 -12.94
CA ARG A 247 -56.49 29.90 -13.06
C ARG A 247 -56.21 30.56 -14.41
N GLU A 248 -57.22 30.42 -15.26
CA GLU A 248 -57.81 31.39 -16.18
C GLU A 248 -56.99 32.56 -16.73
N VAL A 249 -56.99 32.59 -18.06
CA VAL A 249 -56.56 33.63 -18.98
C VAL A 249 -57.30 34.95 -18.75
N LYS A 250 -56.57 36.08 -18.62
CA LYS A 250 -57.01 37.36 -19.21
C LYS A 250 -55.85 38.15 -19.83
N SER A 251 -56.10 38.50 -21.08
CA SER A 251 -55.30 39.26 -22.04
C SER A 251 -55.21 40.76 -21.70
N GLY A 252 -54.06 41.35 -21.98
CA GLY A 252 -53.83 42.81 -21.99
C GLY A 252 -52.63 43.19 -22.86
N ARG A 253 -52.92 43.75 -24.05
CA ARG A 253 -52.05 44.40 -25.07
C ARG A 253 -50.88 45.19 -24.44
N GLY A 254 -49.64 45.18 -24.91
CA GLY A 254 -49.12 45.17 -26.29
C GLY A 254 -48.34 46.47 -26.53
N LYS A 255 -47.01 46.39 -26.79
CA LYS A 255 -46.19 47.39 -27.49
C LYS A 255 -44.78 46.82 -27.81
N THR A 256 -44.62 46.46 -29.09
CA THR A 256 -43.44 46.51 -29.98
C THR A 256 -42.02 46.65 -29.42
N LEU A 257 -41.19 45.66 -29.75
CA LEU A 257 -39.71 45.62 -29.74
C LEU A 257 -39.09 46.39 -30.92
N PRO A 258 -37.80 46.79 -30.82
CA PRO A 258 -36.87 46.83 -31.94
C PRO A 258 -35.74 45.78 -31.81
N PRO A 259 -35.00 45.52 -32.90
CA PRO A 259 -34.58 44.17 -33.28
C PRO A 259 -33.10 43.91 -32.96
N TRP A 260 -32.78 42.61 -32.82
CA TRP A 260 -31.46 42.00 -32.51
C TRP A 260 -31.26 41.65 -31.04
N LYS A 261 -31.89 40.55 -30.63
CA LYS A 261 -31.26 39.50 -29.82
C LYS A 261 -32.10 38.23 -29.94
N THR A 262 -31.44 37.18 -30.41
CA THR A 262 -31.91 35.80 -30.40
C THR A 262 -32.50 35.46 -29.04
N THR A 263 -33.70 34.89 -29.07
CA THR A 263 -34.41 34.31 -27.94
C THR A 263 -33.55 33.25 -27.26
N ILE A 264 -32.84 33.60 -26.20
CA ILE A 264 -32.45 32.61 -25.20
C ILE A 264 -33.65 32.47 -24.27
N ARG A 265 -34.46 31.43 -24.50
CA ARG A 265 -35.32 30.89 -23.45
C ARG A 265 -34.39 30.33 -22.37
N PRO A 266 -34.31 30.88 -21.16
CA PRO A 266 -33.44 30.34 -20.13
C PRO A 266 -34.21 29.23 -19.43
N GLY A 267 -34.05 27.99 -19.89
CA GLY A 267 -34.76 26.87 -19.26
C GLY A 267 -34.27 25.46 -19.57
N GLU A 268 -33.94 25.14 -20.83
CA GLU A 268 -34.08 23.73 -21.25
C GLU A 268 -32.79 22.90 -21.43
N ASP A 269 -31.58 23.49 -21.41
CA ASP A 269 -30.34 22.72 -21.73
C ASP A 269 -29.18 22.82 -20.72
N ARG A 270 -29.42 23.30 -19.48
CA ARG A 270 -28.34 23.30 -18.47
C ARG A 270 -28.26 21.94 -17.78
N LYS A 271 -27.26 21.16 -18.18
CA LYS A 271 -26.82 19.94 -17.47
C LYS A 271 -26.01 20.32 -16.22
N CYS A 272 -26.24 19.63 -15.12
CA CYS A 272 -25.49 19.79 -13.89
C CYS A 272 -24.04 19.35 -14.09
N PHE A 273 -23.08 20.22 -13.78
CA PHE A 273 -21.64 19.91 -13.85
C PHE A 273 -21.15 18.89 -12.81
N TYR A 274 -22.01 18.41 -11.91
CA TYR A 274 -21.68 17.38 -10.93
C TYR A 274 -22.28 16.02 -11.31
N CYS A 275 -23.61 15.93 -11.42
CA CYS A 275 -24.30 14.66 -11.70
C CYS A 275 -24.65 14.42 -13.17
N GLY A 276 -24.50 15.43 -14.04
CA GLY A 276 -24.82 15.34 -15.47
C GLY A 276 -26.32 15.40 -15.82
N GLU A 277 -27.21 15.45 -14.82
CA GLU A 277 -28.66 15.54 -15.03
C GLU A 277 -29.09 16.93 -15.50
N ILE A 278 -30.10 17.00 -16.35
CA ILE A 278 -30.60 18.23 -16.98
C ILE A 278 -31.64 18.89 -16.06
N GLY A 279 -31.66 20.23 -15.99
CA GLY A 279 -32.70 20.98 -15.27
C GLY A 279 -32.29 21.57 -13.93
N HIS A 280 -31.04 21.37 -13.49
CA HIS A 280 -30.46 22.06 -12.32
C HIS A 280 -28.97 22.36 -12.51
N ILE A 281 -28.44 23.35 -11.81
CA ILE A 281 -27.00 23.67 -11.80
C ILE A 281 -26.30 23.02 -10.61
N ARG A 282 -24.96 22.99 -10.61
CA ARG A 282 -24.16 22.36 -9.54
C ARG A 282 -24.54 22.79 -8.13
N ARG A 283 -24.86 24.08 -7.91
CA ARG A 283 -25.28 24.58 -6.58
C ARG A 283 -26.59 23.97 -6.08
N ASP A 284 -27.47 23.58 -7.00
CA ASP A 284 -28.79 23.03 -6.70
C ASP A 284 -28.80 21.50 -6.83
N CYS A 285 -27.62 20.87 -6.93
CA CYS A 285 -27.48 19.44 -7.14
C CYS A 285 -27.66 18.66 -5.83
N GLN A 286 -28.78 17.94 -5.72
CA GLN A 286 -29.07 17.10 -4.56
C GLN A 286 -28.04 15.98 -4.35
N LYS A 287 -27.48 15.41 -5.42
CA LYS A 287 -26.37 14.44 -5.34
C LYS A 287 -25.11 15.06 -4.71
N LEU A 288 -24.75 16.29 -5.08
CA LEU A 288 -23.61 16.98 -4.50
C LEU A 288 -23.84 17.27 -3.01
N SER A 289 -25.01 17.79 -2.66
CA SER A 289 -25.38 18.04 -1.27
C SER A 289 -25.37 16.75 -0.43
N PHE A 290 -25.76 15.62 -1.01
CA PHE A 290 -25.73 14.31 -0.38
C PHE A 290 -24.30 13.82 -0.12
N ASP A 291 -23.45 13.86 -1.13
CA ASP A 291 -22.07 13.40 -1.02
C ASP A 291 -21.27 14.30 -0.04
N GLU A 292 -21.57 15.60 0.00
CA GLU A 292 -21.04 16.53 0.99
C GLU A 292 -21.55 16.25 2.41
N ALA A 293 -22.83 15.90 2.58
CA ALA A 293 -23.40 15.52 3.88
C ALA A 293 -22.81 14.20 4.42
N ILE A 294 -22.62 13.20 3.54
CA ILE A 294 -21.92 11.96 3.89
C ILE A 294 -20.50 12.27 4.37
N LYS A 295 -19.79 13.12 3.64
CA LYS A 295 -18.42 13.49 3.99
C LYS A 295 -18.35 14.20 5.35
N ARG A 296 -19.25 15.15 5.63
CA ARG A 296 -19.30 15.87 6.91
C ARG A 296 -19.56 14.93 8.10
N GLU A 297 -20.51 14.02 7.97
CA GLU A 297 -20.82 13.03 9.01
C GLU A 297 -19.67 12.04 9.23
N GLN A 298 -18.97 11.64 8.16
CA GLN A 298 -17.74 10.85 8.27
C GLN A 298 -16.65 11.62 9.02
N ASP A 299 -16.43 12.89 8.68
CA ASP A 299 -15.44 13.76 9.32
C ASP A 299 -15.78 14.02 10.82
N GLU A 300 -17.06 14.15 11.16
CA GLU A 300 -17.50 14.31 12.55
C GLU A 300 -17.34 13.03 13.37
N LEU A 301 -17.73 11.88 12.82
CA LEU A 301 -17.48 10.58 13.44
C LEU A 301 -15.98 10.35 13.65
N GLU A 302 -15.14 10.77 12.69
CA GLU A 302 -13.69 10.68 12.77
C GLU A 302 -13.12 11.50 13.94
N ARG A 303 -13.55 12.76 14.11
CA ARG A 303 -13.14 13.61 15.25
C ARG A 303 -13.49 12.97 16.60
N ARG A 304 -14.72 12.47 16.74
CA ARG A 304 -15.17 11.75 17.95
C ARG A 304 -14.31 10.52 18.26
N LEU A 305 -13.91 9.77 17.24
CA LEU A 305 -13.09 8.56 17.38
C LEU A 305 -11.62 8.86 17.67
N LYS A 306 -11.08 10.00 17.21
CA LYS A 306 -9.74 10.48 17.60
C LYS A 306 -9.71 11.02 19.03
N GLY A 307 -10.86 11.39 19.59
CA GLY A 307 -10.93 12.07 20.88
C GLY A 307 -10.53 13.54 20.80
N GLU A 308 -10.57 14.11 19.60
CA GLU A 308 -10.55 15.56 19.37
C GLU A 308 -11.94 16.08 19.75
N ASN A 309 -12.20 16.24 21.05
CA ASN A 309 -13.31 17.08 21.49
C ASN A 309 -12.81 18.52 21.43
N ASP A 310 -13.54 19.36 20.72
CA ASP A 310 -13.42 20.82 20.82
C ASP A 310 -13.74 21.18 22.30
N GLU A 311 -12.69 21.46 23.07
CA GLU A 311 -12.80 22.14 24.36
C GLU A 311 -13.13 23.61 24.06
N ASP A 312 -14.43 23.92 24.07
CA ASP A 312 -14.96 25.28 24.31
C ASP A 312 -15.43 25.40 25.76
#